data_AF-A0A146LSR8-F1
#
_entry.id   AF-A0A146LSR8-F1
#
_cell.length_a   1.000
_cell.length_b   1.000
_cell.length_c   1.000
_cell.angle_alpha   90.00
_cell.angle_beta   90.00
_cell.angle_gamma   90.00
#
_symmetry.space_group_name_H-M   'P 1'
#
loop_
_entity.id
_entity.type
_entity.pdbx_description
1 polymer ?
#
loop_
_entity_poly.entity_id
_entity_poly.type
_entity_poly.pdbx_seq_one_letter_code
_entity_poly.pdbx_strand_id
1 'polypeptide(L)'
;DKIAKLYSTLRQESMMTGSLPITVRHIESMIRMAEAHARMHLRDYVQEDDVNMAMRMMLESFVDTQKYSVMNSMKRTFQKYLLYKKDTTDLLYYILKQMTLDQLAYIRGVHGVDVNTVEIHEKDFIDKAKEIKIFDVRPFYESKIFENNSYQYDAKRKMIIQKIDAPRFDG
;
A
#
# COMPACT_ATOMS: atom_id res chain seq x y z
N ASP A 1 16.94 15.86 13.29
CA ASP A 1 16.33 14.86 14.22
C ASP A 1 15.70 13.63 13.57
N LYS A 2 14.78 13.74 12.60
CA LYS A 2 14.09 12.57 12.01
C LYS A 2 15.03 11.49 11.45
N ILE A 3 15.99 11.91 10.63
CA ILE A 3 17.00 11.03 10.01
C ILE A 3 17.82 10.28 11.08
N ALA A 4 18.21 10.96 12.15
CA ALA A 4 18.99 10.37 13.23
C ALA A 4 18.18 9.30 14.00
N LYS A 5 16.89 9.55 14.25
CA LYS A 5 15.99 8.55 14.86
C LYS A 5 15.86 7.32 13.95
N LEU A 6 15.63 7.52 12.65
CA LEU A 6 15.53 6.41 11.70
C LEU A 6 16.83 5.60 11.65
N TYR A 7 17.98 6.27 11.57
CA TYR A 7 19.29 5.61 11.57
C TYR A 7 19.52 4.77 12.83
N SER A 8 19.19 5.30 14.00
CA SER A 8 19.33 4.58 15.27
C SER A 8 18.50 3.29 15.28
N THR A 9 17.22 3.38 14.93
CA THR A 9 16.32 2.21 14.88
C THR A 9 16.79 1.20 13.85
N LEU A 10 17.17 1.65 12.65
CA LEU A 10 17.61 0.76 11.59
C LEU A 10 18.94 0.07 11.92
N ARG A 11 19.87 0.78 12.55
CA ARG A 11 21.13 0.19 13.03
C ARG A 11 20.89 -0.88 14.08
N GLN A 12 19.99 -0.64 15.03
CA GLN A 12 19.62 -1.62 16.05
C GLN A 12 19.02 -2.89 15.42
N GLU A 13 18.03 -2.72 14.53
CA GLU A 13 17.41 -3.84 13.82
C GLU A 13 18.42 -4.65 13.00
N SER A 14 19.28 -3.97 12.21
CA SER A 14 20.29 -4.67 11.40
C SER A 14 21.29 -5.46 12.25
N MET A 15 21.68 -4.93 13.43
CA MET A 15 22.58 -5.64 14.34
C MET A 15 21.91 -6.86 14.97
N MET A 16 20.64 -6.76 15.37
CA MET A 16 19.89 -7.88 15.95
C MET A 16 19.70 -9.02 14.95
N THR A 17 19.54 -8.71 13.66
CA THR A 17 19.26 -9.72 12.63
C THR A 17 20.50 -10.30 11.97
N GLY A 18 21.70 -9.84 12.34
CA GLY A 18 22.96 -10.23 11.69
C GLY A 18 23.06 -9.75 10.24
N SER A 19 22.31 -8.71 9.89
CA SER A 19 22.33 -8.07 8.57
C SER A 19 23.51 -7.10 8.45
N LEU A 20 23.86 -6.74 7.21
CA LEU A 20 24.85 -5.68 6.99
C LEU A 20 24.36 -4.37 7.63
N PRO A 21 25.17 -3.74 8.49
CA PRO A 21 24.74 -2.54 9.21
C PRO A 21 24.62 -1.34 8.27
N ILE A 22 23.67 -0.46 8.56
CA ILE A 22 23.58 0.85 7.90
C ILE A 22 24.83 1.68 8.18
N THR A 23 25.36 2.30 7.13
CA THR A 23 26.56 3.14 7.18
C THR A 23 26.22 4.62 7.02
N VAL A 24 27.18 5.50 7.32
CA VAL A 24 27.05 6.95 7.10
C VAL A 24 26.79 7.29 5.63
N ARG A 25 27.28 6.48 4.69
CA ARG A 25 27.03 6.65 3.24
C ARG A 25 25.54 6.56 2.88
N HIS A 26 24.77 5.76 3.62
CA HIS A 26 23.32 5.68 3.42
C HIS A 26 22.60 6.97 3.86
N ILE A 27 23.10 7.62 4.91
CA ILE A 27 22.59 8.93 5.35
C ILE A 27 22.90 10.00 4.30
N GLU A 28 24.13 10.02 3.79
CA GLU A 28 24.52 10.95 2.71
C GLU A 28 23.65 10.76 1.46
N SER A 29 23.41 9.51 1.06
CA SER A 29 22.51 9.20 -0.07
C SER A 29 21.09 9.68 0.17
N MET A 30 20.59 9.57 1.40
CA MET A 30 19.26 10.07 1.77
C MET A 30 19.17 11.60 1.67
N ILE A 31 20.21 12.33 2.13
CA ILE A 31 20.28 13.79 2.02
C ILE A 31 20.27 14.20 0.53
N ARG A 32 21.12 13.55 -0.29
CA ARG A 32 21.15 13.80 -1.74
C ARG A 32 19.81 13.55 -2.42
N MET A 33 19.10 12.47 -2.05
CA MET A 33 17.77 12.18 -2.60
C MET A 33 16.73 13.22 -2.19
N ALA A 34 16.78 13.73 -0.95
CA ALA A 34 15.87 14.79 -0.50
C ALA A 34 16.12 16.09 -1.27
N GLU A 35 17.38 16.48 -1.46
CA GLU A 35 17.75 17.64 -2.27
C GLU A 35 17.33 17.48 -3.74
N ALA A 36 17.54 16.29 -4.31
CA ALA A 36 17.11 15.99 -5.68
C ALA A 36 15.59 16.09 -5.83
N HIS A 37 14.82 15.59 -4.86
CA HIS A 37 13.36 15.68 -4.87
C HIS A 37 12.88 17.14 -4.77
N ALA A 38 13.52 17.97 -3.95
CA ALA A 38 13.22 19.41 -3.89
C ALA A 38 13.51 20.11 -5.23
N ARG A 39 14.67 19.82 -5.85
CA ARG A 39 15.04 20.37 -7.17
C ARG A 39 14.11 19.93 -8.30
N MET A 40 13.62 18.69 -8.27
CA MET A 40 12.60 18.21 -9.23
C MET A 40 11.30 19.02 -9.14
N HIS A 41 10.98 19.56 -7.96
CA HIS A 41 9.85 20.46 -7.75
C HIS A 41 10.22 21.94 -7.92
N LEU A 42 11.39 22.24 -8.48
CA LEU A 42 11.92 23.60 -8.65
C LEU A 42 12.01 24.39 -7.34
N ARG A 43 12.24 23.69 -6.21
CA ARG A 43 12.41 24.31 -4.89
C ARG A 43 13.89 24.36 -4.51
N ASP A 44 14.29 25.50 -3.95
CA ASP A 44 15.65 25.71 -3.44
C ASP A 44 15.85 25.14 -2.03
N TYR A 45 14.76 24.90 -1.30
CA TYR A 45 14.79 24.42 0.07
C TYR A 45 14.10 23.06 0.21
N VAL A 46 14.74 22.18 0.95
CA VAL A 46 14.23 20.87 1.31
C VAL A 46 13.11 21.03 2.35
N GLN A 47 11.95 20.46 2.07
CA GLN A 47 10.81 20.37 2.97
C GLN A 47 10.74 19.00 3.64
N GLU A 48 9.90 18.89 4.66
CA GLU A 48 9.67 17.63 5.39
C GLU A 48 9.21 16.51 4.45
N ASP A 49 8.43 16.85 3.43
CA ASP A 49 7.96 15.92 2.39
C ASP A 49 9.10 15.27 1.60
N ASP A 50 10.12 16.05 1.23
CA ASP A 50 11.28 15.57 0.49
C ASP A 50 12.09 14.57 1.34
N VAL A 51 12.25 14.89 2.63
CA VAL A 51 12.93 14.02 3.60
C VAL A 51 12.15 12.73 3.82
N ASN A 52 10.82 12.80 3.96
CA ASN A 52 9.98 11.62 4.10
C ASN A 52 10.04 10.71 2.85
N MET A 53 10.08 11.31 1.65
CA MET A 53 10.24 10.55 0.41
C MET A 53 11.62 9.87 0.33
N ALA A 54 12.69 10.59 0.64
CA ALA A 54 14.04 10.03 0.65
C ALA A 54 14.20 8.91 1.69
N MET A 55 13.60 9.05 2.88
CA MET A 55 13.56 8.00 3.90
C MET A 55 12.87 6.75 3.38
N ARG A 56 11.71 6.88 2.73
CA ARG A 56 10.98 5.76 2.13
C ARG A 56 11.83 5.04 1.09
N MET A 57 12.42 5.79 0.14
CA MET A 57 13.23 5.20 -0.94
C MET A 57 14.47 4.47 -0.40
N MET A 58 15.20 5.08 0.54
CA MET A 58 16.34 4.43 1.20
C MET A 58 15.93 3.13 1.89
N LEU A 59 14.83 3.17 2.65
CA LEU A 59 14.33 2.02 3.40
C LEU A 59 13.89 0.90 2.48
N GLU A 60 13.15 1.21 1.42
CA GLU A 60 12.65 0.23 0.46
C GLU A 60 13.83 -0.51 -0.20
N SER A 61 14.83 0.24 -0.68
CA SER A 61 16.05 -0.34 -1.24
C SER A 61 16.81 -1.19 -0.23
N PHE A 62 16.98 -0.71 1.01
CA PHE A 62 17.72 -1.45 2.04
C PHE A 62 17.01 -2.74 2.47
N VAL A 63 15.69 -2.67 2.71
CA VAL A 63 14.88 -3.79 3.21
C VAL A 63 14.78 -4.90 2.16
N ASP A 64 14.62 -4.55 0.88
CA ASP A 64 14.49 -5.55 -0.20
C ASP A 64 15.81 -6.32 -0.48
N THR A 65 16.95 -5.83 -0.02
CA THR A 65 18.24 -6.56 -0.10
C THR A 65 18.46 -7.55 1.05
N GLN A 66 17.56 -7.60 2.04
CA GLN A 66 17.71 -8.48 3.21
C GLN A 66 17.18 -9.88 2.95
N LYS A 67 17.66 -10.86 3.75
CA LYS A 67 17.09 -12.22 3.77
C LYS A 67 15.59 -12.16 4.03
N TYR A 68 14.81 -13.04 3.39
CA TYR A 68 13.34 -13.02 3.42
C TYR A 68 12.72 -12.88 4.82
N SER A 69 13.22 -13.65 5.80
CA SER A 69 12.74 -13.59 7.19
C SER A 69 12.98 -12.21 7.83
N VAL A 70 14.15 -11.62 7.59
CA VAL A 70 14.54 -10.29 8.07
C VAL A 70 13.78 -9.20 7.35
N MET A 71 13.67 -9.29 6.02
CA MET A 71 12.89 -8.38 5.20
C MET A 71 11.46 -8.25 5.73
N ASN A 72 10.78 -9.38 6.01
CA ASN A 72 9.42 -9.37 6.56
C ASN A 72 9.35 -8.74 7.95
N SER A 73 10.37 -8.95 8.80
CA SER A 73 10.45 -8.29 10.10
C SER A 73 10.60 -6.78 9.96
N MET A 74 11.56 -6.34 9.14
CA MET A 74 11.82 -4.92 8.89
C MET A 74 10.63 -4.21 8.23
N LYS A 75 9.90 -4.87 7.31
CA LYS A 75 8.67 -4.31 6.71
C LYS A 75 7.62 -4.00 7.77
N ARG A 76 7.49 -4.84 8.81
CA ARG A 76 6.59 -4.59 9.95
C ARG A 76 7.09 -3.44 10.81
N THR A 77 8.37 -3.43 11.19
CA THR A 77 8.96 -2.38 12.04
C THR A 77 8.92 -1.00 11.38
N PHE A 78 9.20 -0.92 10.08
CA PHE A 78 9.29 0.34 9.34
C PHE A 78 8.03 0.67 8.51
N GLN A 79 6.92 -0.01 8.76
CA GLN A 79 5.67 0.12 7.98
C GLN A 79 5.25 1.59 7.81
N LYS A 80 5.32 2.38 8.88
CA LYS A 80 4.97 3.82 8.86
C LYS A 80 5.74 4.62 7.80
N TYR A 81 7.03 4.34 7.62
CA TYR A 81 7.87 5.04 6.66
C TYR A 81 7.67 4.50 5.24
N LEU A 82 7.49 3.19 5.10
CA LEU A 82 7.32 2.52 3.81
C LEU A 82 5.98 2.86 3.13
N LEU A 83 4.93 3.13 3.91
CA LEU A 83 3.61 3.50 3.39
C LEU A 83 3.48 4.99 3.05
N TYR A 84 4.52 5.80 3.28
CA TYR A 84 4.45 7.25 3.05
C TYR A 84 4.17 7.61 1.59
N LYS A 85 3.07 8.33 1.33
CA LYS A 85 2.61 8.74 0.00
C LYS A 85 2.62 7.59 -1.03
N LYS A 86 2.41 6.35 -0.59
CA LYS A 86 2.23 5.23 -1.51
C LYS A 86 0.77 5.28 -1.96
N ASP A 87 0.52 5.90 -3.11
CA ASP A 87 -0.83 5.90 -3.65
C ASP A 87 -1.12 4.54 -4.27
N THR A 88 -1.79 3.71 -3.48
CA THR A 88 -2.22 2.38 -3.88
C THR A 88 -3.74 2.32 -4.07
N THR A 89 -4.43 3.43 -3.83
CA THR A 89 -5.89 3.49 -3.73
C THR A 89 -6.53 3.15 -5.07
N ASP A 90 -6.08 3.78 -6.14
CA ASP A 90 -6.60 3.56 -7.49
C ASP A 90 -6.31 2.14 -8.00
N LEU A 91 -5.14 1.61 -7.66
CA LEU A 91 -4.75 0.26 -8.07
C LEU A 91 -5.56 -0.81 -7.32
N LEU A 92 -5.74 -0.62 -6.02
CA LEU A 92 -6.60 -1.48 -5.19
C LEU A 92 -8.06 -1.42 -5.65
N TYR A 93 -8.55 -0.23 -6.01
CA TYR A 93 -9.86 -0.07 -6.61
C TYR A 93 -9.98 -0.84 -7.93
N TYR A 94 -9.01 -0.72 -8.83
CA TYR A 94 -9.03 -1.41 -10.11
C TYR A 94 -9.08 -2.94 -9.94
N ILE A 95 -8.28 -3.48 -9.01
CA ILE A 95 -8.29 -4.91 -8.68
C ILE A 95 -9.65 -5.33 -8.12
N LEU A 96 -10.19 -4.57 -7.18
CA LEU A 96 -11.48 -4.88 -6.56
C LEU A 96 -12.61 -4.83 -7.60
N LYS A 97 -12.60 -3.83 -8.48
CA LYS A 97 -13.56 -3.68 -9.58
C LYS A 97 -13.50 -4.88 -10.52
N GLN A 98 -12.29 -5.33 -10.90
CA GLN A 98 -12.14 -6.51 -11.73
C GLN A 98 -12.70 -7.76 -11.03
N MET A 99 -12.40 -7.95 -9.75
CA MET A 99 -12.96 -9.07 -8.96
C MET A 99 -14.49 -9.03 -8.90
N THR A 100 -15.11 -7.85 -8.73
CA THR A 100 -16.58 -7.74 -8.78
C THR A 100 -17.11 -8.16 -10.16
N LEU A 101 -16.50 -7.64 -11.24
CA LEU A 101 -16.96 -7.93 -12.60
C LEU A 101 -16.87 -9.43 -12.92
N ASP A 102 -15.78 -10.08 -12.51
CA ASP A 102 -15.59 -11.52 -12.68
C ASP A 102 -16.68 -12.31 -11.91
N GLN A 103 -16.96 -11.91 -10.66
CA GLN A 103 -18.00 -12.54 -9.83
C GLN A 103 -19.41 -12.33 -10.42
N LEU A 104 -19.70 -11.16 -10.99
CA LEU A 104 -20.97 -10.87 -11.67
C LEU A 104 -21.15 -11.67 -12.95
N ALA A 105 -20.08 -11.83 -13.73
CA ALA A 105 -20.11 -12.66 -14.94
C ALA A 105 -20.38 -14.13 -14.57
N TYR A 106 -19.74 -14.62 -13.50
CA TYR A 106 -19.97 -15.97 -12.99
C TYR A 106 -21.43 -16.18 -12.54
N ILE A 107 -21.98 -15.29 -11.72
CA ILE A 107 -23.36 -15.43 -11.22
C ILE A 107 -24.37 -15.36 -12.36
N ARG A 108 -24.20 -14.44 -13.32
CA ARG A 108 -25.08 -14.36 -14.50
C ARG A 108 -24.99 -15.61 -15.37
N GLY A 109 -23.81 -16.17 -15.58
CA GLY A 109 -23.61 -17.38 -16.38
C GLY A 109 -24.19 -18.65 -15.74
N VAL A 110 -24.20 -18.74 -14.40
CA VAL A 110 -24.68 -19.93 -13.67
C VAL A 110 -26.16 -19.82 -13.30
N HIS A 111 -26.59 -18.67 -12.81
CA HIS A 111 -27.93 -18.49 -12.23
C HIS A 111 -28.88 -17.72 -13.14
N GLY A 112 -28.39 -16.95 -14.12
CA GLY A 112 -29.23 -16.16 -15.02
C GLY A 112 -30.03 -15.04 -14.34
N VAL A 113 -29.71 -14.72 -13.08
CA VAL A 113 -30.40 -13.70 -12.27
C VAL A 113 -29.48 -12.50 -12.08
N ASP A 114 -30.03 -11.29 -12.22
CA ASP A 114 -29.35 -10.06 -11.83
C ASP A 114 -29.27 -9.96 -10.31
N VAL A 115 -28.04 -9.79 -9.81
CA VAL A 115 -27.75 -9.70 -8.38
C VAL A 115 -27.55 -8.24 -7.99
N ASN A 116 -28.30 -7.78 -7.00
CA ASN A 116 -28.19 -6.42 -6.49
C ASN A 116 -26.99 -6.23 -5.55
N THR A 117 -26.35 -7.32 -5.12
CA THR A 117 -25.22 -7.31 -4.20
C THR A 117 -24.18 -8.34 -4.59
N VAL A 118 -22.91 -7.94 -4.60
CA VAL A 118 -21.77 -8.83 -4.81
C VAL A 118 -20.95 -8.89 -3.53
N GLU A 119 -20.65 -10.10 -3.07
CA GLU A 119 -19.80 -10.33 -1.91
C GLU A 119 -18.46 -10.91 -2.38
N ILE A 120 -17.35 -10.30 -1.97
CA ILE A 120 -15.98 -10.73 -2.25
C ILE A 120 -15.29 -11.04 -0.92
N HIS A 121 -14.63 -12.18 -0.80
CA HIS A 121 -13.84 -12.50 0.39
C HIS A 121 -12.64 -11.56 0.51
N GLU A 122 -12.42 -10.99 1.70
CA GLU A 122 -11.26 -10.14 1.97
C GLU A 122 -9.94 -10.87 1.72
N LYS A 123 -9.88 -12.17 2.03
CA LYS A 123 -8.67 -12.98 1.82
C LYS A 123 -8.22 -12.96 0.37
N ASP A 124 -9.15 -13.13 -0.57
CA ASP A 124 -8.84 -13.17 -2.00
C ASP A 124 -8.36 -11.81 -2.50
N PHE A 125 -8.96 -10.73 -1.98
CA PHE A 125 -8.53 -9.37 -2.28
C PHE A 125 -7.12 -9.07 -1.75
N ILE A 126 -6.83 -9.47 -0.51
CA ILE A 126 -5.50 -9.33 0.11
C ILE A 126 -4.46 -10.16 -0.66
N ASP A 127 -4.81 -11.37 -1.10
CA ASP A 127 -3.89 -12.23 -1.82
C ASP A 127 -3.54 -11.63 -3.20
N LYS A 128 -4.52 -11.08 -3.95
CA LYS A 128 -4.24 -10.28 -5.16
C LYS A 128 -3.43 -9.02 -4.88
N ALA A 129 -3.69 -8.33 -3.77
CA ALA A 129 -2.91 -7.14 -3.37
C ALA A 129 -1.44 -7.49 -3.08
N LYS A 130 -1.15 -8.66 -2.49
CA LYS A 130 0.22 -9.12 -2.22
C LYS A 130 1.02 -9.40 -3.49
N GLU A 131 0.38 -9.89 -4.56
CA GLU A 131 1.05 -10.14 -5.85
C GLU A 131 1.72 -8.87 -6.40
N ILE A 132 1.09 -7.73 -6.19
CA ILE A 132 1.62 -6.41 -6.58
C ILE A 132 2.34 -5.68 -5.42
N LYS A 133 2.79 -6.43 -4.42
CA LYS A 133 3.56 -5.94 -3.26
C LYS A 133 2.81 -4.87 -2.44
N ILE A 134 1.49 -4.99 -2.35
CA ILE A 134 0.66 -4.23 -1.41
C ILE A 134 0.31 -5.15 -0.25
N PHE A 135 0.82 -4.81 0.93
CA PHE A 135 0.63 -5.62 2.14
C PHE A 135 -0.38 -5.03 3.12
N ASP A 136 -0.83 -3.80 2.86
CA ASP A 136 -1.78 -3.09 3.70
C ASP A 136 -2.88 -2.48 2.84
N VAL A 137 -4.11 -2.98 3.04
CA VAL A 137 -5.32 -2.53 2.33
C VAL A 137 -6.25 -1.72 3.24
N ARG A 138 -5.90 -1.54 4.52
CA ARG A 138 -6.73 -0.79 5.47
C ARG A 138 -6.97 0.66 5.06
N PRO A 139 -5.95 1.41 4.58
CA PRO A 139 -6.17 2.79 4.13
C PRO A 139 -7.13 2.88 2.94
N PHE A 140 -7.27 1.80 2.15
CA PHE A 140 -8.18 1.76 1.03
C PHE A 140 -9.64 1.60 1.47
N TYR A 141 -9.91 0.83 2.52
CA TYR A 141 -11.28 0.69 3.06
C TYR A 141 -11.82 2.01 3.65
N GLU A 142 -10.95 2.89 4.13
CA GLU A 142 -11.28 4.23 4.63
C GLU A 142 -11.27 5.30 3.53
N SER A 143 -10.96 4.92 2.28
CA SER A 143 -10.82 5.87 1.18
C SER A 143 -12.18 6.31 0.62
N LYS A 144 -12.26 7.57 0.19
CA LYS A 144 -13.45 8.10 -0.49
C LYS A 144 -13.79 7.34 -1.77
N ILE A 145 -12.80 6.79 -2.46
CA ILE A 145 -13.01 6.01 -3.69
C ILE A 145 -13.77 4.72 -3.38
N PHE A 146 -13.48 4.07 -2.26
CA PHE A 146 -14.18 2.87 -1.82
C PHE A 146 -15.66 3.17 -1.53
N GLU A 147 -15.93 4.22 -0.75
CA GLU A 147 -17.29 4.63 -0.40
C GLU A 147 -18.10 5.13 -1.62
N ASN A 148 -17.51 6.00 -2.45
CA ASN A 148 -18.17 6.57 -3.64
C ASN A 148 -18.56 5.52 -4.69
N ASN A 149 -17.94 4.33 -4.66
CA ASN A 149 -18.25 3.24 -5.59
C ASN A 149 -19.16 2.17 -4.96
N SER A 150 -19.87 2.52 -3.88
CA SER A 150 -20.86 1.67 -3.20
C SER A 150 -20.27 0.37 -2.62
N TYR A 151 -18.99 0.39 -2.25
CA TYR A 151 -18.36 -0.70 -1.50
C TYR A 151 -18.50 -0.48 0.00
N GLN A 152 -18.69 -1.59 0.73
CA GLN A 152 -18.75 -1.64 2.18
C GLN A 152 -17.90 -2.82 2.68
N TYR A 153 -17.07 -2.59 3.69
CA TYR A 153 -16.27 -3.65 4.30
C TYR A 153 -16.96 -4.16 5.58
N ASP A 154 -17.29 -5.44 5.61
CA ASP A 154 -17.83 -6.13 6.78
C ASP A 154 -16.69 -6.84 7.53
N ALA A 155 -16.23 -6.20 8.60
CA ALA A 155 -15.16 -6.74 9.45
C ALA A 155 -15.54 -8.02 10.21
N LYS A 156 -16.85 -8.28 10.43
CA LYS A 156 -17.31 -9.50 11.13
C LYS A 156 -17.26 -10.70 10.20
N ARG A 157 -17.73 -10.53 8.97
CA ARG A 157 -17.76 -11.60 7.94
C ARG A 157 -16.46 -11.69 7.13
N LYS A 158 -15.58 -10.68 7.22
CA LYS A 158 -14.39 -10.52 6.36
C LYS A 158 -14.75 -10.52 4.87
N MET A 159 -15.78 -9.74 4.54
CA MET A 159 -16.32 -9.61 3.19
C MET A 159 -16.27 -8.15 2.75
N ILE A 160 -15.98 -7.95 1.47
CA ILE A 160 -16.17 -6.68 0.77
C ILE A 160 -17.46 -6.82 -0.02
N ILE A 161 -18.45 -5.99 0.31
CA ILE A 161 -19.78 -6.04 -0.27
C ILE A 161 -19.94 -4.83 -1.19
N GLN A 162 -20.33 -5.05 -2.43
CA GLN A 162 -20.72 -3.98 -3.34
C GLN A 162 -22.23 -4.02 -3.56
N LYS A 163 -22.89 -2.88 -3.35
CA LYS A 163 -24.28 -2.69 -3.76
C LYS A 163 -24.29 -2.18 -5.20
N ILE A 164 -24.96 -2.90 -6.08
CA ILE A 164 -25.12 -2.53 -7.47
C ILE A 164 -26.51 -1.92 -7.59
N ASP A 165 -26.55 -0.61 -7.81
CA ASP A 165 -27.79 0.01 -8.24
C ASP A 165 -28.12 -0.53 -9.62
N ALA A 166 -29.29 -1.16 -9.75
CA ALA A 166 -29.79 -1.65 -11.02
C ALA A 166 -29.75 -0.50 -12.05
N PRO A 167 -29.37 -0.76 -13.31
CA PRO A 167 -29.49 0.26 -14.33
C PRO A 167 -30.94 0.72 -14.37
N ARG A 168 -31.17 2.01 -14.10
CA ARG A 168 -32.44 2.66 -14.45
C ARG A 168 -32.57 2.49 -15.96
N PHE A 169 -33.38 1.54 -16.38
CA PHE A 169 -33.99 1.58 -17.69
C PHE A 169 -34.95 2.77 -17.65
N ASP A 170 -34.44 3.95 -18.03
CA ASP A 170 -35.30 5.04 -18.45
C ASP A 170 -35.96 4.57 -19.76
N GLY A 171 -37.27 4.39 -19.70
CA GLY A 171 -38.12 3.87 -20.78
C GLY A 171 -38.33 4.84 -21.93
#